data_AF-A0A353FMH4-F1
#
_entry.id   AF-A0A353FMH4-F1
#
_cell.length_a   1.000
_cell.length_b   1.000
_cell.length_c   1.000
_cell.angle_alpha   90.00
_cell.angle_beta   90.00
_cell.angle_gamma   90.00
#
_symmetry.space_group_name_H-M   'P 1'
#
loop_
_entity.id
_entity.type
_entity.pdbx_description
1 polymer ?
#
loop_
_entity_poly.entity_id
_entity_poly.type
_entity_poly.pdbx_seq_one_letter_code
_entity_poly.pdbx_strand_id
1 'polypeptide(L)'
;MRWFDSFLARCLPLVPNSLLRTMSQRYLSGETRSQAITQASALSTSGYRLTFDLLGEEVEETSQADQALAEYEALLQDLLAAKMEINLSIKPSQFGMGMNWAAGIERARQLGQNVANANGFLRWEMESSETVDETLEGFSKLRETCGTAVGCVLQSMLRRTAQDAKSLIGGTQKLNVRLVKGVYIEPPEIAFQEPAAITRNYIEVMEDLLRGGAFVGVATHDPAIIEALRNLLKSHPEYLKRCEVQMLLGVQERLRMETRRAGIPVRVYLPYGHAWRAYVLRRLRQNPRLAGLAFQGMFGGRERLKA
;
A
#
# COMPACT_ATOMS: atom_id res chain seq x y z
N MET A 1 -23.76 19.38 -1.27
CA MET A 1 -22.60 18.58 -1.78
C MET A 1 -22.62 17.15 -1.25
N ARG A 2 -22.67 16.89 0.08
CA ARG A 2 -22.71 15.52 0.66
C ARG A 2 -23.79 14.56 0.11
N TRP A 3 -24.99 15.06 -0.24
CA TRP A 3 -26.07 14.21 -0.76
C TRP A 3 -25.83 13.75 -2.21
N PHE A 4 -25.22 14.62 -3.04
CA PHE A 4 -24.86 14.31 -4.42
C PHE A 4 -23.70 13.30 -4.47
N ASP A 5 -22.67 13.49 -3.63
CA ASP A 5 -21.56 12.55 -3.50
C ASP A 5 -22.03 11.16 -2.99
N SER A 6 -23.01 11.13 -2.09
CA SER A 6 -23.63 9.89 -1.57
C SER A 6 -24.49 9.17 -2.64
N PHE A 7 -25.23 9.93 -3.46
CA PHE A 7 -25.99 9.38 -4.58
C PHE A 7 -25.06 8.80 -5.67
N LEU A 8 -24.00 9.52 -6.05
CA LEU A 8 -22.98 9.02 -6.98
C LEU A 8 -22.31 7.74 -6.46
N ALA A 9 -21.97 7.70 -5.17
CA ALA A 9 -21.40 6.51 -4.54
C ALA A 9 -22.33 5.29 -4.56
N ARG A 10 -23.66 5.50 -4.52
CA ARG A 10 -24.67 4.44 -4.66
C ARG A 10 -24.85 3.96 -6.09
N CYS A 11 -24.56 4.79 -7.09
CA CYS A 11 -24.60 4.40 -8.51
C CYS A 11 -23.33 3.68 -8.99
N LEU A 12 -22.21 3.78 -8.25
CA LEU A 12 -20.94 3.15 -8.61
C LEU A 12 -21.01 1.65 -8.98
N PRO A 13 -21.79 0.79 -8.27
CA PRO A 13 -21.94 -0.62 -8.63
C PRO A 13 -22.58 -0.85 -10.00
N LEU A 14 -23.38 0.12 -10.48
CA LEU A 14 -24.11 0.08 -11.75
C LEU A 14 -23.26 0.57 -12.94
N VAL A 15 -22.07 1.12 -12.68
CA VAL A 15 -21.17 1.57 -13.74
C VAL A 15 -20.71 0.35 -14.56
N PRO A 16 -20.88 0.35 -15.90
CA PRO A 16 -20.44 -0.75 -16.75
C PRO A 16 -18.96 -1.06 -16.59
N ASN A 17 -18.60 -2.35 -16.61
CA ASN A 17 -17.22 -2.80 -16.45
C ASN A 17 -16.27 -2.19 -17.49
N SER A 18 -16.71 -1.95 -18.72
CA SER A 18 -15.90 -1.30 -19.77
C SER A 18 -15.52 0.14 -19.41
N LEU A 19 -16.46 0.90 -18.84
CA LEU A 19 -16.21 2.28 -18.40
C LEU A 19 -15.34 2.30 -17.14
N LEU A 20 -15.61 1.43 -16.17
CA LEU A 20 -14.75 1.26 -14.99
C LEU A 20 -13.33 0.85 -15.38
N ARG A 21 -13.18 0.00 -16.40
CA ARG A 21 -11.87 -0.45 -16.91
C ARG A 21 -11.07 0.69 -17.53
N THR A 22 -11.70 1.56 -18.33
CA THR A 22 -11.03 2.74 -18.88
C THR A 22 -10.55 3.67 -17.77
N MET A 23 -11.37 3.86 -16.74
CA MET A 23 -11.00 4.69 -15.58
C MET A 23 -9.94 4.03 -14.69
N SER A 24 -9.90 2.69 -14.65
CA SER A 24 -8.98 1.93 -13.81
C SER A 24 -7.56 1.88 -14.33
N GLN A 25 -7.35 2.02 -15.64
CA GLN A 25 -6.02 2.03 -16.28
C GLN A 25 -5.06 3.05 -15.66
N ARG A 26 -5.60 4.12 -15.07
CA ARG A 26 -4.81 5.14 -14.35
C ARG A 26 -4.27 4.63 -13.00
N TYR A 27 -4.97 3.71 -12.34
CA TYR A 27 -4.70 3.27 -10.97
C TYR A 27 -4.16 1.84 -10.87
N LEU A 28 -4.08 1.12 -11.99
CA LEU A 28 -3.64 -0.26 -12.10
C LEU A 28 -2.42 -0.34 -12.98
N SER A 29 -1.49 -1.21 -12.62
CA SER A 29 -0.32 -1.49 -13.45
C SER A 29 -0.56 -2.57 -14.50
N GLY A 30 -1.71 -3.25 -14.43
CA GLY A 30 -2.15 -4.22 -15.42
C GLY A 30 -3.02 -5.30 -14.80
N GLU A 31 -3.64 -6.12 -15.64
CA GLU A 31 -4.32 -7.33 -15.21
C GLU A 31 -3.37 -8.53 -15.12
N THR A 32 -2.20 -8.46 -15.78
CA THR A 32 -1.19 -9.52 -15.80
C THR A 32 0.16 -9.02 -15.28
N ARG A 33 1.02 -9.94 -14.81
CA ARG A 33 2.41 -9.64 -14.39
C ARG A 33 3.20 -8.91 -15.47
N SER A 34 3.13 -9.38 -16.71
CA SER A 34 3.87 -8.79 -17.83
C SER A 34 3.49 -7.32 -18.06
N GLN A 35 2.21 -6.97 -17.94
CA GLN A 35 1.74 -5.58 -18.02
C GLN A 35 2.29 -4.76 -16.85
N ALA A 36 2.22 -5.30 -15.63
CA ALA A 36 2.74 -4.65 -14.44
C ALA A 36 4.24 -4.35 -14.55
N ILE A 37 5.04 -5.32 -15.02
CA ILE A 37 6.48 -5.18 -15.23
C ILE A 37 6.80 -4.16 -16.32
N THR A 38 6.03 -4.15 -17.41
CA THR A 38 6.21 -3.16 -18.49
C THR A 38 6.02 -1.74 -17.97
N GLN A 39 4.94 -1.49 -17.21
CA GLN A 39 4.70 -0.17 -16.62
C GLN A 39 5.71 0.18 -15.54
N ALA A 40 6.10 -0.81 -14.73
CA ALA A 40 7.14 -0.68 -13.71
C ALA A 40 8.47 -0.23 -14.33
N SER A 41 8.89 -0.80 -15.46
CA SER A 41 10.12 -0.42 -16.16
C SER A 41 10.15 1.07 -16.53
N ALA A 42 9.03 1.61 -17.03
CA ALA A 42 8.91 3.03 -17.36
C ALA A 42 9.03 3.96 -16.13
N LEU A 43 8.42 3.57 -15.00
CA LEU A 43 8.52 4.32 -13.75
C LEU A 43 9.92 4.20 -13.11
N SER A 44 10.53 3.03 -13.18
CA SER A 44 11.90 2.78 -12.69
C SER A 44 12.91 3.65 -13.45
N THR A 45 12.81 3.70 -14.78
CA THR A 45 13.66 4.57 -15.64
C THR A 45 13.46 6.05 -15.32
N SER A 46 12.27 6.43 -14.88
CA SER A 46 11.96 7.78 -14.39
C SER A 46 12.46 8.05 -12.96
N GLY A 47 13.21 7.13 -12.36
CA GLY A 47 13.85 7.23 -11.06
C GLY A 47 12.92 7.08 -9.86
N TYR A 48 11.84 6.31 -10.01
CA TYR A 48 10.99 5.89 -8.89
C TYR A 48 11.37 4.48 -8.42
N ARG A 49 11.27 4.24 -7.11
CA ARG A 49 11.22 2.89 -6.54
C ARG A 49 9.83 2.31 -6.72
N LEU A 50 9.66 0.99 -6.64
CA LEU A 50 8.36 0.35 -6.94
C LEU A 50 8.03 -0.71 -5.89
N THR A 51 6.75 -0.93 -5.62
CA THR A 51 6.27 -2.08 -4.82
C THR A 51 5.07 -2.69 -5.51
N PHE A 52 5.06 -4.01 -5.63
CA PHE A 52 4.02 -4.75 -6.34
C PHE A 52 3.03 -5.36 -5.35
N ASP A 53 1.74 -5.23 -5.65
CA ASP A 53 0.64 -5.84 -4.90
C ASP A 53 -0.24 -6.63 -5.86
N LEU A 54 -0.38 -7.93 -5.61
CA LEU A 54 -1.36 -8.75 -6.30
C LEU A 54 -2.74 -8.43 -5.73
N LEU A 55 -3.64 -7.97 -6.61
CA LEU A 55 -5.01 -7.73 -6.26
C LEU A 55 -5.73 -9.06 -6.02
N GLY A 56 -6.19 -9.20 -4.79
CA GLY A 56 -7.03 -10.26 -4.29
C GLY A 56 -7.70 -9.79 -3.01
N GLU A 57 -8.80 -10.42 -2.67
CA GLU A 57 -9.49 -10.24 -1.40
C GLU A 57 -9.12 -11.40 -0.47
N GLU A 58 -9.74 -11.44 0.70
CA GLU A 58 -9.67 -12.58 1.62
C GLU A 58 -10.04 -13.88 0.90
N VAL A 59 -9.25 -14.92 1.18
CA VAL A 59 -9.44 -16.24 0.58
C VAL A 59 -10.30 -17.13 1.48
N GLU A 60 -11.15 -17.93 0.87
CA GLU A 60 -12.08 -18.86 1.53
C GLU A 60 -11.62 -20.32 1.38
N GLU A 61 -10.63 -20.58 0.52
CA GLU A 61 -10.04 -21.89 0.31
C GLU A 61 -8.52 -21.87 0.32
N THR A 62 -7.92 -22.92 0.88
CA THR A 62 -6.48 -23.20 0.84
C THR A 62 -5.91 -23.10 -0.59
N SER A 63 -6.67 -23.57 -1.58
CA SER A 63 -6.31 -23.55 -3.00
C SER A 63 -6.05 -22.13 -3.53
N GLN A 64 -6.80 -21.14 -3.04
CA GLN A 64 -6.66 -19.73 -3.42
C GLN A 64 -5.41 -19.10 -2.77
N ALA A 65 -5.11 -19.44 -1.52
CA ALA A 65 -3.88 -19.02 -0.86
C ALA A 65 -2.64 -19.59 -1.57
N ASP A 66 -2.70 -20.85 -2.00
CA ASP A 66 -1.63 -21.49 -2.78
C ASP A 66 -1.43 -20.83 -4.15
N GLN A 67 -2.52 -20.46 -4.82
CA GLN A 67 -2.46 -19.68 -6.07
C GLN A 67 -1.83 -18.30 -5.86
N ALA A 68 -2.17 -17.60 -4.77
CA ALA A 68 -1.57 -16.31 -4.46
C ALA A 68 -0.06 -16.44 -4.23
N LEU A 69 0.37 -17.43 -3.44
CA LEU A 69 1.79 -17.74 -3.22
C LEU A 69 2.49 -18.02 -4.56
N ALA A 70 1.95 -18.91 -5.39
CA ALA A 70 2.53 -19.26 -6.67
C ALA A 70 2.67 -18.04 -7.61
N GLU A 71 1.69 -17.14 -7.60
CA GLU A 71 1.73 -15.91 -8.40
C GLU A 71 2.79 -14.91 -7.90
N TYR A 72 2.97 -14.77 -6.58
CA TYR A 72 4.07 -13.97 -6.02
C TYR A 72 5.45 -14.59 -6.28
N GLU A 73 5.58 -15.91 -6.20
CA GLU A 73 6.83 -16.60 -6.55
C GLU A 73 7.17 -16.42 -8.03
N ALA A 74 6.18 -16.48 -8.90
CA ALA A 74 6.37 -16.27 -10.32
C ALA A 74 6.70 -14.79 -10.63
N LEU A 75 6.07 -13.82 -9.94
CA LEU A 75 6.47 -12.41 -10.01
C LEU A 75 7.92 -12.20 -9.56
N LEU A 76 8.35 -12.85 -8.47
CA LEU A 76 9.74 -12.79 -7.99
C LEU A 76 10.72 -13.23 -9.10
N GLN A 77 10.42 -14.34 -9.80
CA GLN A 77 11.25 -14.81 -10.91
C GLN A 77 11.28 -13.81 -12.07
N ASP A 78 10.15 -13.22 -12.43
CA ASP A 78 10.10 -12.23 -13.50
C ASP A 78 10.92 -10.97 -13.15
N LEU A 79 10.85 -10.50 -11.89
CA LEU A 79 11.61 -9.34 -11.42
C LEU A 79 13.12 -9.63 -11.41
N LEU A 80 13.53 -10.84 -11.01
CA LEU A 80 14.92 -11.30 -11.11
C LEU A 80 15.41 -11.31 -12.56
N ALA A 81 14.64 -11.90 -13.47
CA ALA A 81 14.98 -11.95 -14.90
C ALA A 81 15.08 -10.54 -15.51
N ALA A 82 14.20 -9.63 -15.11
CA ALA A 82 14.22 -8.23 -15.53
C ALA A 82 15.27 -7.37 -14.81
N LYS A 83 16.02 -7.93 -13.84
CA LYS A 83 16.98 -7.21 -12.98
C LYS A 83 16.37 -5.97 -12.32
N MET A 84 15.11 -6.08 -11.89
CA MET A 84 14.36 -5.01 -11.23
C MET A 84 14.48 -5.11 -9.71
N GLU A 85 14.25 -4.00 -9.02
CA GLU A 85 14.11 -4.00 -7.56
C GLU A 85 12.96 -4.93 -7.14
N ILE A 86 13.26 -5.86 -6.24
CA ILE A 86 12.27 -6.77 -5.68
C ILE A 86 11.70 -6.14 -4.42
N ASN A 87 10.46 -5.68 -4.51
CA ASN A 87 9.70 -5.20 -3.37
C ASN A 87 8.24 -5.62 -3.50
N LEU A 88 7.82 -6.58 -2.68
CA LEU A 88 6.49 -7.17 -2.75
C LEU A 88 5.66 -6.71 -1.55
N SER A 89 4.37 -6.46 -1.75
CA SER A 89 3.40 -6.15 -0.70
C SER A 89 2.39 -7.27 -0.65
N ILE A 90 2.25 -7.93 0.49
CA ILE A 90 1.34 -9.08 0.63
C ILE A 90 0.36 -8.84 1.77
N LYS A 91 -0.88 -9.32 1.59
CA LYS A 91 -1.95 -9.24 2.59
C LYS A 91 -2.03 -10.54 3.39
N PRO A 92 -2.03 -10.50 4.72
CA PRO A 92 -2.26 -11.68 5.58
C PRO A 92 -3.45 -12.54 5.16
N SER A 93 -4.60 -11.91 4.89
CA SER A 93 -5.83 -12.57 4.48
C SER A 93 -5.70 -13.35 3.18
N GLN A 94 -5.00 -12.81 2.18
CA GLN A 94 -4.76 -13.46 0.89
C GLN A 94 -3.87 -14.71 1.02
N PHE A 95 -3.06 -14.78 2.08
CA PHE A 95 -2.24 -15.95 2.41
C PHE A 95 -3.00 -16.96 3.30
N GLY A 96 -4.27 -16.70 3.61
CA GLY A 96 -5.15 -17.62 4.32
C GLY A 96 -5.02 -17.59 5.84
N MET A 97 -4.51 -16.50 6.41
CA MET A 97 -4.35 -16.41 7.87
C MET A 97 -5.67 -16.43 8.64
N GLY A 98 -6.73 -15.82 8.09
CA GLY A 98 -8.08 -15.86 8.71
C GLY A 98 -8.67 -17.28 8.75
N MET A 99 -8.25 -18.17 7.85
CA MET A 99 -8.68 -19.57 7.84
C MET A 99 -7.80 -20.46 8.72
N ASN A 100 -6.48 -20.32 8.57
CA ASN A 100 -5.50 -21.07 9.33
C ASN A 100 -4.23 -20.23 9.46
N TRP A 101 -4.11 -19.57 10.62
CA TRP A 101 -3.01 -18.66 10.93
C TRP A 101 -1.65 -19.31 10.69
N ALA A 102 -1.42 -20.54 11.20
CA ALA A 102 -0.14 -21.22 11.08
C ALA A 102 0.21 -21.54 9.62
N ALA A 103 -0.76 -22.00 8.83
CA ALA A 103 -0.54 -22.29 7.41
C ALA A 103 -0.33 -20.99 6.60
N GLY A 104 -1.00 -19.89 6.95
CA GLY A 104 -0.79 -18.60 6.31
C GLY A 104 0.59 -18.01 6.60
N ILE A 105 1.05 -18.09 7.85
CA ILE A 105 2.42 -17.71 8.23
C ILE A 105 3.44 -18.57 7.49
N GLU A 106 3.21 -19.87 7.36
CA GLU A 106 4.12 -20.77 6.65
C GLU A 106 4.28 -20.40 5.16
N ARG A 107 3.18 -20.08 4.47
CA ARG A 107 3.24 -19.56 3.08
C ARG A 107 3.99 -18.24 2.99
N ALA A 108 3.70 -17.31 3.89
CA ALA A 108 4.39 -16.01 3.93
C ALA A 108 5.88 -16.17 4.24
N ARG A 109 6.24 -17.13 5.10
CA ARG A 109 7.62 -17.49 5.45
C ARG A 109 8.37 -18.08 4.25
N GLN A 110 7.74 -18.97 3.49
CA GLN A 110 8.29 -19.51 2.25
C GLN A 110 8.62 -18.39 1.25
N LEU A 111 7.65 -17.53 0.95
CA LEU A 111 7.89 -16.40 0.05
C LEU A 111 8.95 -15.44 0.61
N GLY A 112 8.89 -15.12 1.90
CA GLY A 112 9.82 -14.22 2.57
C GLY A 112 11.28 -14.68 2.48
N GLN A 113 11.55 -15.98 2.62
CA GLN A 113 12.89 -16.53 2.45
C GLN A 113 13.37 -16.45 1.00
N ASN A 114 12.50 -16.76 0.04
CA ASN A 114 12.82 -16.65 -1.38
C ASN A 114 13.13 -15.19 -1.75
N VAL A 115 12.36 -14.23 -1.24
CA VAL A 115 12.60 -12.80 -1.39
C VAL A 115 13.92 -12.38 -0.74
N ALA A 116 14.22 -12.85 0.48
CA ALA A 116 15.46 -12.55 1.17
C ALA A 116 16.69 -13.07 0.43
N ASN A 117 16.64 -14.32 -0.05
CA ASN A 117 17.69 -14.95 -0.86
C ASN A 117 17.95 -14.21 -2.18
N ALA A 118 16.91 -13.57 -2.71
CA ALA A 118 16.97 -12.73 -3.90
C ALA A 118 17.40 -11.27 -3.62
N ASN A 119 17.82 -10.94 -2.38
CA ASN A 119 18.11 -9.57 -1.93
C ASN A 119 16.93 -8.59 -2.12
N GLY A 120 15.70 -9.10 -2.04
CA GLY A 120 14.48 -8.33 -2.13
C GLY A 120 13.92 -7.91 -0.77
N PHE A 121 12.73 -7.30 -0.81
CA PHE A 121 12.01 -6.86 0.37
C PHE A 121 10.54 -7.27 0.31
N LEU A 122 10.00 -7.72 1.44
CA LEU A 122 8.60 -8.07 1.62
C LEU A 122 7.94 -7.13 2.62
N ARG A 123 6.90 -6.42 2.18
CA ARG A 123 5.99 -5.68 3.04
C ARG A 123 4.86 -6.60 3.46
N TRP A 124 4.77 -6.83 4.76
CA TRP A 124 3.63 -7.42 5.44
C TRP A 124 2.58 -6.34 5.69
N GLU A 125 1.48 -6.37 4.94
CA GLU A 125 0.41 -5.37 5.03
C GLU A 125 -0.37 -5.47 6.34
N MET A 126 -1.03 -4.38 6.70
CA MET A 126 -1.95 -4.30 7.84
C MET A 126 -3.37 -4.15 7.33
N GLU A 127 -4.29 -4.94 7.89
CA GLU A 127 -5.69 -4.98 7.50
C GLU A 127 -6.59 -4.27 8.53
N SER A 128 -7.79 -4.75 8.80
CA SER A 128 -8.71 -4.12 9.76
C SER A 128 -8.17 -4.17 11.19
N SER A 129 -8.75 -3.37 12.08
CA SER A 129 -8.35 -3.34 13.50
C SER A 129 -8.42 -4.70 14.20
N GLU A 130 -9.33 -5.56 13.75
CA GLU A 130 -9.58 -6.90 14.30
C GLU A 130 -8.37 -7.84 14.16
N THR A 131 -7.52 -7.63 13.15
CA THR A 131 -6.38 -8.52 12.85
C THR A 131 -5.03 -7.91 13.21
N VAL A 132 -5.00 -6.73 13.83
CA VAL A 132 -3.75 -6.01 14.13
C VAL A 132 -2.79 -6.85 14.98
N ASP A 133 -3.29 -7.46 16.06
CA ASP A 133 -2.46 -8.24 16.98
C ASP A 133 -1.87 -9.47 16.28
N GLU A 134 -2.71 -10.25 15.60
CA GLU A 134 -2.28 -11.44 14.84
C GLU A 134 -1.32 -11.07 13.70
N THR A 135 -1.50 -9.91 13.07
CA THR A 135 -0.63 -9.41 12.01
C THR A 135 0.74 -9.01 12.55
N LEU A 136 0.80 -8.34 13.71
CA LEU A 136 2.06 -7.97 14.36
C LEU A 136 2.80 -9.19 14.93
N GLU A 137 2.08 -10.18 15.46
CA GLU A 137 2.65 -11.47 15.83
C GLU A 137 3.24 -12.19 14.62
N GLY A 138 2.49 -12.24 13.51
CA GLY A 138 2.95 -12.78 12.24
C GLY A 138 4.21 -12.09 11.72
N PHE A 139 4.26 -10.75 11.81
CA PHE A 139 5.46 -9.99 11.47
C PHE A 139 6.68 -10.40 12.32
N SER A 140 6.49 -10.60 13.63
CA SER A 140 7.56 -11.09 14.51
C SER A 140 8.07 -12.46 14.05
N LYS A 141 7.16 -13.40 13.72
CA LYS A 141 7.51 -14.74 13.23
C LYS A 141 8.24 -14.71 11.89
N LEU A 142 7.81 -13.87 10.95
CA LEU A 142 8.50 -13.70 9.68
C LEU A 142 9.90 -13.12 9.90
N ARG A 143 10.08 -12.20 10.84
CA ARG A 143 11.39 -11.63 11.16
C ARG A 143 12.38 -12.61 11.79
N GLU A 144 11.91 -13.63 12.53
CA GLU A 144 12.76 -14.68 13.07
C GLU A 144 13.54 -15.42 11.97
N THR A 145 12.95 -15.55 10.77
CA THR A 145 13.53 -16.32 9.65
C THR A 145 14.02 -15.47 8.49
N CYS A 146 13.32 -14.37 8.18
CA CYS A 146 13.62 -13.50 7.03
C CYS A 146 14.45 -12.26 7.42
N GLY A 147 14.65 -12.02 8.72
CA GLY A 147 15.43 -10.90 9.24
C GLY A 147 14.91 -9.54 8.74
N THR A 148 15.83 -8.68 8.28
CA THR A 148 15.51 -7.31 7.83
C THR A 148 14.89 -7.24 6.42
N ALA A 149 14.69 -8.38 5.74
CA ALA A 149 14.03 -8.42 4.43
C ALA A 149 12.51 -8.26 4.55
N VAL A 150 11.95 -8.27 5.77
CA VAL A 150 10.51 -8.09 6.02
C VAL A 150 10.27 -6.82 6.84
N GLY A 151 9.22 -6.09 6.51
CA GLY A 151 8.71 -4.98 7.31
C GLY A 151 7.18 -5.00 7.43
N CYS A 152 6.63 -4.30 8.42
CA CYS A 152 5.19 -4.24 8.67
C CYS A 152 4.56 -2.90 8.26
N VAL A 153 3.23 -2.82 8.34
CA VAL A 153 2.47 -1.57 8.19
C VAL A 153 1.88 -1.15 9.53
N LEU A 154 1.88 0.16 9.82
CA LEU A 154 1.17 0.76 10.95
C LEU A 154 0.16 1.81 10.46
N GLN A 155 -0.94 1.98 11.18
CA GLN A 155 -2.08 2.80 10.77
C GLN A 155 -2.33 3.95 11.75
N SER A 156 -1.95 5.18 11.39
CA SER A 156 -2.03 6.34 12.28
C SER A 156 -3.44 6.75 12.72
N MET A 157 -4.50 6.19 12.12
CA MET A 157 -5.87 6.41 12.60
C MET A 157 -6.16 5.64 13.88
N LEU A 158 -5.47 4.54 14.17
CA LEU A 158 -5.71 3.76 15.38
C LEU A 158 -5.02 4.40 16.59
N ARG A 159 -5.73 4.45 17.73
CA ARG A 159 -5.22 5.04 18.98
C ARG A 159 -4.04 4.25 19.54
N ARG A 160 -4.00 2.93 19.32
CA ARG A 160 -2.94 2.02 19.76
C ARG A 160 -1.59 2.21 19.05
N THR A 161 -1.59 2.80 17.85
CA THR A 161 -0.42 2.78 16.96
C THR A 161 0.84 3.45 17.53
N ALA A 162 0.70 4.50 18.33
CA ALA A 162 1.86 5.11 18.98
C ALA A 162 2.55 4.14 19.96
N GLN A 163 1.77 3.33 20.68
CA GLN A 163 2.31 2.31 21.57
C GLN A 163 2.90 1.14 20.78
N ASP A 164 2.21 0.67 19.74
CA ASP A 164 2.72 -0.41 18.87
C ASP A 164 4.06 -0.02 18.23
N ALA A 165 4.19 1.23 17.73
CA ALA A 165 5.43 1.75 17.18
C ALA A 165 6.59 1.72 18.20
N LYS A 166 6.34 2.16 19.43
CA LYS A 166 7.34 2.15 20.52
C LYS A 166 7.79 0.73 20.86
N SER A 167 6.86 -0.22 20.94
CA SER A 167 7.17 -1.63 21.18
C SER A 167 8.06 -2.22 20.08
N LEU A 168 7.81 -1.86 18.81
CA LEU A 168 8.60 -2.34 17.67
C LEU A 168 10.02 -1.77 17.61
N ILE A 169 10.20 -0.49 17.99
CA ILE A 169 11.52 0.18 18.01
C ILE A 169 12.49 -0.53 18.96
N GLY A 170 12.01 -1.13 20.06
CA GLY A 170 12.83 -1.80 21.06
C GLY A 170 13.52 -3.10 20.61
N GLY A 171 13.34 -3.53 19.36
CA GLY A 171 13.93 -4.76 18.83
C GLY A 171 15.43 -4.66 18.49
N THR A 172 16.07 -5.82 18.30
CA THR A 172 17.52 -5.93 18.03
C THR A 172 17.92 -5.77 16.56
N GLN A 173 16.96 -5.83 15.63
CA GLN A 173 17.19 -5.70 14.19
C GLN A 173 16.64 -4.36 13.67
N LYS A 174 17.20 -3.87 12.56
CA LYS A 174 16.70 -2.65 11.91
C LYS A 174 15.23 -2.80 11.52
N LEU A 175 14.40 -1.94 12.08
CA LEU A 175 12.97 -1.90 11.81
C LEU A 175 12.69 -1.20 10.48
N ASN A 176 11.76 -1.74 9.69
CA ASN A 176 11.26 -1.09 8.48
C ASN A 176 9.72 -1.04 8.54
N VAL A 177 9.15 0.15 8.67
CA VAL A 177 7.70 0.36 8.81
C VAL A 177 7.18 1.20 7.65
N ARG A 178 6.09 0.75 7.03
CA ARG A 178 5.26 1.60 6.19
C ARG A 178 4.18 2.21 7.08
N LEU A 179 4.17 3.54 7.21
CA LEU A 179 3.15 4.24 7.98
C LEU A 179 2.08 4.75 7.03
N VAL A 180 0.83 4.37 7.27
CA VAL A 180 -0.36 4.85 6.54
C VAL A 180 -1.29 5.58 7.49
N LYS A 181 -2.27 6.33 6.96
CA LYS A 181 -3.39 6.79 7.80
C LYS A 181 -4.26 5.63 8.26
N GLY A 182 -4.52 4.66 7.37
CA GLY A 182 -5.55 3.63 7.54
C GLY A 182 -6.73 3.91 6.60
N VAL A 183 -7.45 2.86 6.23
CA VAL A 183 -8.50 2.90 5.18
C VAL A 183 -9.83 2.27 5.62
N TYR A 184 -9.81 1.52 6.73
CA TYR A 184 -10.98 0.84 7.26
C TYR A 184 -11.87 1.80 8.04
N ILE A 185 -13.16 1.48 8.12
CA ILE A 185 -14.12 2.25 8.92
C ILE A 185 -14.12 1.63 10.30
N GLU A 186 -13.55 2.35 11.26
CA GLU A 186 -13.32 1.86 12.62
C GLU A 186 -14.08 2.72 13.63
N PRO A 187 -14.55 2.15 14.74
CA PRO A 187 -15.34 2.88 15.72
C PRO A 187 -14.48 3.90 16.52
N PRO A 188 -15.07 5.01 17.00
CA PRO A 188 -14.34 6.13 17.63
C PRO A 188 -13.58 5.76 18.92
N GLU A 189 -13.96 4.66 19.56
CA GLU A 189 -13.33 4.07 20.74
C GLU A 189 -11.89 3.64 20.45
N ILE A 190 -11.64 3.12 19.24
CA ILE A 190 -10.32 2.58 18.85
C ILE A 190 -9.61 3.44 17.80
N ALA A 191 -10.34 4.31 17.09
CA ALA A 191 -9.80 5.11 16.01
C ALA A 191 -10.13 6.61 16.12
N PHE A 192 -9.15 7.45 15.78
CA PHE A 192 -9.37 8.87 15.54
C PHE A 192 -10.28 9.06 14.32
N GLN A 193 -11.35 9.83 14.47
CA GLN A 193 -12.30 10.13 13.39
C GLN A 193 -11.98 11.44 12.66
N GLU A 194 -11.36 12.38 13.37
CA GLU A 194 -11.04 13.70 12.81
C GLU A 194 -9.79 13.62 11.93
N PRO A 195 -9.85 14.08 10.66
CA PRO A 195 -8.68 14.06 9.77
C PRO A 195 -7.45 14.75 10.35
N ALA A 196 -7.65 15.85 11.09
CA ALA A 196 -6.56 16.56 11.75
C ALA A 196 -5.92 15.74 12.87
N ALA A 197 -6.70 14.99 13.65
CA ALA A 197 -6.18 14.10 14.68
C ALA A 197 -5.38 12.93 14.07
N ILE A 198 -5.89 12.32 13.00
CA ILE A 198 -5.18 11.26 12.26
C ILE A 198 -3.85 11.78 11.70
N THR A 199 -3.85 12.97 11.11
CA THR A 199 -2.62 13.61 10.58
C THR A 199 -1.64 13.95 11.70
N ARG A 200 -2.09 14.47 12.86
CA ARG A 200 -1.20 14.72 14.01
C ARG A 200 -0.55 13.43 14.49
N ASN A 201 -1.34 12.38 14.74
CA ASN A 201 -0.81 11.09 15.17
C ASN A 201 0.14 10.48 14.12
N TYR A 202 -0.14 10.68 12.82
CA TYR A 202 0.79 10.26 11.76
C TYR A 202 2.16 10.92 11.94
N ILE A 203 2.19 12.24 12.10
CA ILE A 203 3.44 13.01 12.19
C ILE A 203 4.21 12.61 13.45
N GLU A 204 3.52 12.47 14.59
CA GLU A 204 4.10 12.03 15.86
C GLU A 204 4.73 10.63 15.74
N VAL A 205 3.99 9.66 15.19
CA VAL A 205 4.49 8.28 15.00
C VAL A 205 5.63 8.22 13.98
N MET A 206 5.55 9.00 12.90
CA MET A 206 6.63 9.10 11.91
C MET A 206 7.93 9.60 12.55
N GLU A 207 7.85 10.64 13.37
CA GLU A 207 9.00 11.19 14.06
C GLU A 207 9.57 10.20 15.09
N ASP A 208 8.72 9.54 15.88
CA ASP A 208 9.15 8.54 16.85
C ASP A 208 9.85 7.35 16.18
N LEU A 209 9.33 6.84 15.04
CA LEU A 209 9.95 5.78 14.27
C LEU A 209 11.32 6.21 13.71
N LEU A 210 11.42 7.41 13.13
CA LEU A 210 12.69 7.92 12.60
C LEU A 210 13.70 8.18 13.71
N ARG A 211 13.29 8.76 14.83
CA ARG A 211 14.14 8.95 16.02
C ARG A 211 14.61 7.62 16.58
N GLY A 212 13.74 6.61 16.59
CA GLY A 212 14.04 5.24 16.99
C GLY A 212 14.92 4.43 16.03
N GLY A 213 15.43 5.04 14.96
CA GLY A 213 16.35 4.36 14.03
C GLY A 213 15.69 3.53 12.94
N ALA A 214 14.35 3.49 12.87
CA ALA A 214 13.63 2.74 11.84
C ALA A 214 13.82 3.34 10.44
N PHE A 215 13.65 2.50 9.41
CA PHE A 215 13.31 2.96 8.07
C PHE A 215 11.81 3.20 7.98
N VAL A 216 11.39 4.36 7.49
CA VAL A 216 9.98 4.75 7.40
C VAL A 216 9.54 4.97 5.96
N GLY A 217 8.67 4.10 5.46
CA GLY A 217 7.86 4.35 4.27
C GLY A 217 6.70 5.26 4.61
N VAL A 218 6.81 6.54 4.30
CA VAL A 218 5.80 7.58 4.52
C VAL A 218 4.72 7.42 3.43
N ALA A 219 3.80 6.47 3.62
CA ALA A 219 2.76 6.13 2.66
C ALA A 219 1.56 7.07 2.78
N THR A 220 1.58 8.14 1.99
CA THR A 220 0.57 9.19 2.03
C THR A 220 0.46 9.95 0.72
N HIS A 221 -0.72 10.50 0.48
CA HIS A 221 -0.93 11.54 -0.55
C HIS A 221 -1.27 12.89 0.09
N ASP A 222 -1.15 13.04 1.41
CA ASP A 222 -1.47 14.28 2.11
C ASP A 222 -0.30 15.27 2.02
N PRO A 223 -0.45 16.44 1.36
CA PRO A 223 0.60 17.45 1.31
C PRO A 223 1.07 17.92 2.69
N ALA A 224 0.20 17.93 3.70
CA ALA A 224 0.56 18.38 5.05
C ALA A 224 1.56 17.42 5.71
N ILE A 225 1.40 16.11 5.51
CA ILE A 225 2.33 15.10 6.03
C ILE A 225 3.67 15.18 5.28
N ILE A 226 3.63 15.38 3.96
CA ILE A 226 4.88 15.51 3.18
C ILE A 226 5.63 16.78 3.59
N GLU A 227 4.94 17.89 3.84
CA GLU A 227 5.59 19.11 4.32
C GLU A 227 6.15 18.93 5.74
N ALA A 228 5.44 18.20 6.62
CA ALA A 228 5.97 17.83 7.93
C ALA A 228 7.25 16.99 7.81
N LEU A 229 7.29 15.99 6.91
CA LEU A 229 8.50 15.23 6.62
C LEU A 229 9.63 16.14 6.12
N ARG A 230 9.35 17.06 5.19
CA ARG A 230 10.35 18.01 4.67
C ARG A 230 10.94 18.89 5.77
N ASN A 231 10.11 19.37 6.69
CA ASN A 231 10.58 20.14 7.84
C ASN A 231 11.42 19.29 8.79
N LEU A 232 11.01 18.05 9.04
CA LEU A 232 11.80 17.11 9.84
C LEU A 232 13.17 16.84 9.20
N LEU A 233 13.24 16.69 7.88
CA LEU A 233 14.48 16.47 7.13
C LEU A 233 15.40 17.70 7.09
N LYS A 234 14.87 18.92 7.21
CA LYS A 234 15.69 20.12 7.38
C LYS A 234 16.43 20.11 8.72
N SER A 235 15.73 19.69 9.78
CA SER A 235 16.29 19.62 11.13
C SER A 235 17.16 18.38 11.36
N HIS A 236 16.85 17.27 10.68
CA HIS A 236 17.53 15.97 10.79
C HIS A 236 17.85 15.39 9.41
N PRO A 237 18.84 15.93 8.68
CA PRO A 237 19.15 15.50 7.31
C PRO A 237 19.52 14.02 7.19
N GLU A 238 20.04 13.41 8.26
CA GLU A 238 20.39 11.99 8.32
C GLU A 238 19.20 11.05 8.16
N TYR A 239 17.98 11.51 8.46
CA TYR A 239 16.75 10.73 8.29
C TYR A 239 16.45 10.45 6.82
N LEU A 240 17.00 11.23 5.87
CA LEU A 240 16.79 11.02 4.44
C LEU A 240 17.25 9.62 3.97
N LYS A 241 18.27 9.04 4.63
CA LYS A 241 18.77 7.69 4.33
C LYS A 241 17.82 6.59 4.83
N ARG A 242 16.88 6.94 5.70
CA ARG A 242 15.97 6.04 6.40
C ARG A 242 14.50 6.38 6.13
N CYS A 243 14.20 7.13 5.07
CA CYS A 243 12.82 7.39 4.69
C CYS A 243 12.61 7.41 3.19
N GLU A 244 11.38 7.16 2.78
CA GLU A 244 10.89 7.42 1.44
C GLU A 244 9.40 7.76 1.50
N VAL A 245 8.90 8.53 0.54
CA VAL A 245 7.45 8.76 0.38
C VAL A 245 6.89 7.67 -0.52
N GLN A 246 5.77 7.07 -0.12
CA GLN A 246 5.14 5.99 -0.87
C GLN A 246 3.76 6.42 -1.34
N MET A 247 3.49 6.28 -2.64
CA MET A 247 2.23 6.73 -3.25
C MET A 247 1.67 5.67 -4.17
N LEU A 248 0.36 5.51 -4.14
CA LEU A 248 -0.39 4.74 -5.11
C LEU A 248 -0.20 5.29 -6.53
N LEU A 249 -0.10 4.39 -7.50
CA LEU A 249 -0.16 4.68 -8.92
C LEU A 249 -1.41 5.52 -9.26
N GLY A 250 -1.24 6.55 -10.10
CA GLY A 250 -2.33 7.39 -10.61
C GLY A 250 -2.88 8.44 -9.64
N VAL A 251 -2.51 8.39 -8.36
CA VAL A 251 -3.02 9.28 -7.30
C VAL A 251 -2.01 10.40 -7.01
N GLN A 252 -2.47 11.65 -7.10
CA GLN A 252 -1.68 12.87 -6.83
C GLN A 252 -0.29 12.87 -7.51
N GLU A 253 -0.25 12.53 -8.79
CA GLU A 253 1.01 12.39 -9.54
C GLU A 253 1.85 13.67 -9.57
N ARG A 254 1.22 14.84 -9.54
CA ARG A 254 1.92 16.12 -9.42
C ARG A 254 2.72 16.20 -8.11
N LEU A 255 2.09 15.90 -6.97
CA LEU A 255 2.73 15.86 -5.66
C LEU A 255 3.86 14.82 -5.62
N ARG A 256 3.64 13.67 -6.26
CA ARG A 256 4.65 12.61 -6.42
C ARG A 256 5.90 13.11 -7.15
N MET A 257 5.71 13.80 -8.29
CA MET A 257 6.80 14.38 -9.07
C MET A 257 7.52 15.49 -8.31
N GLU A 258 6.78 16.38 -7.64
CA GLU A 258 7.34 17.47 -6.82
C GLU A 258 8.17 16.91 -5.65
N THR A 259 7.68 15.88 -4.97
CA THR A 259 8.39 15.20 -3.87
C THR A 259 9.72 14.61 -4.34
N ARG A 260 9.72 13.90 -5.48
CA ARG A 260 10.95 13.35 -6.07
C ARG A 260 11.93 14.45 -6.47
N ARG A 261 11.45 15.53 -7.12
CA ARG A 261 12.28 16.68 -7.51
C ARG A 261 12.91 17.40 -6.31
N ALA A 262 12.25 17.34 -5.15
CA ALA A 262 12.80 17.84 -3.89
C ALA A 262 13.87 16.92 -3.28
N GLY A 263 14.27 15.82 -3.94
CA GLY A 263 15.33 14.92 -3.50
C GLY A 263 14.89 13.84 -2.51
N ILE A 264 13.61 13.75 -2.18
CA ILE A 264 13.08 12.69 -1.32
C ILE A 264 12.83 11.44 -2.17
N PRO A 265 13.35 10.25 -1.79
CA PRO A 265 13.06 9.01 -2.49
C PRO A 265 11.55 8.74 -2.53
N VAL A 266 11.04 8.33 -3.68
CA VAL A 266 9.62 8.04 -3.87
C VAL A 266 9.44 6.61 -4.36
N ARG A 267 8.57 5.85 -3.68
CA ARG A 267 8.11 4.53 -4.10
C ARG A 267 6.68 4.59 -4.65
N VAL A 268 6.44 3.98 -5.80
CA VAL A 268 5.10 3.83 -6.38
C VAL A 268 4.54 2.45 -6.05
N TYR A 269 3.34 2.42 -5.48
CA TYR A 269 2.60 1.19 -5.23
C TYR A 269 1.81 0.79 -6.48
N LEU A 270 2.13 -0.39 -7.01
CA LEU A 270 1.68 -0.94 -8.28
C LEU A 270 0.72 -2.11 -8.04
N PRO A 271 -0.59 -1.85 -7.97
CA PRO A 271 -1.59 -2.90 -7.88
C PRO A 271 -1.80 -3.53 -9.27
N TYR A 272 -1.78 -4.86 -9.35
CA TYR A 272 -2.05 -5.60 -10.59
C TYR A 272 -2.88 -6.85 -10.33
N GLY A 273 -3.51 -7.38 -11.37
CA GLY A 273 -4.25 -8.65 -11.30
C GLY A 273 -5.72 -8.53 -11.69
N HIS A 274 -6.38 -9.68 -11.80
CA HIS A 274 -7.75 -9.76 -12.31
C HIS A 274 -8.82 -9.26 -11.33
N ALA A 275 -8.55 -9.23 -10.01
CA ALA A 275 -9.48 -8.73 -8.99
C ALA A 275 -9.57 -7.19 -8.91
N TRP A 276 -9.41 -6.51 -10.05
CA TRP A 276 -9.25 -5.06 -10.09
C TRP A 276 -10.51 -4.27 -9.77
N ARG A 277 -11.70 -4.85 -9.96
CA ARG A 277 -12.97 -4.12 -9.86
C ARG A 277 -13.21 -3.57 -8.45
N ALA A 278 -13.03 -4.39 -7.42
CA ALA A 278 -13.21 -3.98 -6.02
C ALA A 278 -12.24 -2.85 -5.65
N TYR A 279 -10.96 -3.00 -6.05
CA TYR A 279 -9.93 -1.99 -5.85
C TYR A 279 -10.32 -0.64 -6.47
N VAL A 280 -10.78 -0.64 -7.73
CA VAL A 280 -11.14 0.58 -8.46
C VAL A 280 -12.37 1.25 -7.87
N LEU A 281 -13.41 0.48 -7.52
CA LEU A 281 -14.60 1.02 -6.87
C LEU A 281 -14.24 1.74 -5.56
N ARG A 282 -13.32 1.19 -4.76
CA ARG A 282 -12.80 1.85 -3.56
C ARG A 282 -12.08 3.17 -3.89
N ARG A 283 -11.25 3.21 -4.94
CA ARG A 283 -10.56 4.44 -5.38
C ARG A 283 -11.52 5.51 -5.89
N LEU A 284 -12.55 5.12 -6.62
CA LEU A 284 -13.58 6.04 -7.11
C LEU A 284 -14.40 6.63 -5.96
N ARG A 285 -14.77 5.84 -4.96
CA ARG A 285 -15.46 6.35 -3.74
C ARG A 285 -14.63 7.37 -2.97
N GLN A 286 -13.30 7.21 -2.98
CA GLN A 286 -12.38 8.13 -2.32
C GLN A 286 -12.09 9.40 -3.15
N ASN A 287 -12.57 9.48 -4.39
CA ASN A 287 -12.32 10.62 -5.28
C ASN A 287 -13.63 11.14 -5.92
N PRO A 288 -14.26 12.19 -5.34
CA PRO A 288 -15.53 12.74 -5.82
C PRO A 288 -15.52 13.17 -7.29
N ARG A 289 -14.38 13.68 -7.79
CA ARG A 289 -14.25 14.10 -9.19
C ARG A 289 -14.35 12.92 -10.15
N LEU A 290 -13.76 11.78 -9.78
CA LEU A 290 -13.84 10.57 -10.60
C LEU A 290 -15.21 9.92 -10.50
N ALA A 291 -15.83 9.91 -9.31
CA ALA A 291 -17.21 9.44 -9.17
C ALA A 291 -18.17 10.24 -10.07
N GLY A 292 -17.95 11.57 -10.18
CA GLY A 292 -18.65 12.43 -11.14
C GLY A 292 -18.40 12.07 -12.60
N LEU A 293 -17.15 11.82 -13.01
CA LEU A 293 -16.81 11.39 -14.37
C LEU A 293 -17.39 10.01 -14.72
N ALA A 294 -17.36 9.05 -13.79
CA ALA A 294 -17.97 7.73 -13.97
C ALA A 294 -19.47 7.84 -14.23
N PHE A 295 -20.15 8.69 -13.46
CA PHE A 295 -21.58 8.94 -13.61
C PHE A 295 -21.92 9.68 -14.91
N GLN A 296 -21.16 10.71 -15.27
CA GLN A 296 -21.31 11.40 -16.55
C GLN A 296 -21.15 10.43 -17.73
N GLY A 297 -20.20 9.50 -17.67
CA GLY A 297 -20.01 8.46 -18.69
C GLY A 297 -21.15 7.43 -18.78
N MET A 298 -22.01 7.30 -17.75
CA MET A 298 -23.20 6.44 -17.82
C MET A 298 -24.34 7.06 -18.64
N PHE A 299 -24.42 8.39 -18.71
CA PHE A 299 -25.47 9.13 -19.43
C PHE A 299 -24.97 9.79 -20.73
N GLY A 300 -23.65 9.96 -20.86
CA GLY A 300 -22.98 10.50 -22.05
C GLY A 300 -22.69 9.40 -23.07
N GLY A 301 -23.63 9.17 -23.98
CA GLY A 301 -23.32 8.43 -25.21
C GLY A 301 -22.23 9.16 -26.01
N ARG A 302 -21.10 8.48 -26.24
CA ARG A 302 -20.08 8.81 -27.26
C ARG A 302 -19.73 10.30 -27.42
N GLU A 303 -19.14 10.95 -26.43
CA GLU A 303 -18.28 12.10 -26.71
C GLU A 303 -16.91 11.98 -26.01
N ARG A 304 -15.91 11.77 -26.88
CA ARG A 304 -14.45 11.87 -26.73
C ARG A 304 -13.90 12.16 -25.32
N LEU A 305 -13.47 11.09 -24.64
CA LEU A 305 -12.35 11.16 -23.70
C LEU A 305 -11.04 11.22 -24.49
N LYS A 306 -10.66 12.43 -24.93
CA LYS A 306 -9.30 12.80 -25.35
C LYS A 306 -8.98 14.18 -24.82
N ALA A 307 -8.22 14.22 -23.72
CA ALA A 307 -7.14 15.17 -23.40
C ALA A 307 -6.65 14.88 -21.98
#